data_AF-A0AAE0H520-F1
#
_entry.id   AF-A0AAE0H520-F1
#
_cell.length_a   1.000
_cell.length_b   1.000
_cell.length_c   1.000
_cell.angle_alpha   90.00
_cell.angle_beta   90.00
_cell.angle_gamma   90.00
#
_symmetry.space_group_name_H-M   'P 1'
#
loop_
_entity.id
_entity.type
_entity.pdbx_description
1 polymer ?
#
loop_
_entity_poly.entity_id
_entity_poly.type
_entity_poly.pdbx_seq_one_letter_code
_entity_poly.pdbx_strand_id
1 'polypeptide(L)'
;MSRPHLSEKRSPGVNVEEYNTYLNHRIDWGSLVFTAHVCSQLPETIPTSTSNCLHYRAPPRKHQASNKHTHLSKIASEMAPPMIDPTLFDELKTKIEEDTSVRKDLDQILDDLNQQVSFTQGVLSRIHSTPRSKYATLLGQIEGGIRKEIETVGKLSAFASQYPYYKYNHKWTRMVQDAVSTVIICAWLGGMSTDSKPGEIGRLLTLEDIGQAFNVPVNLKDRDAFHITIEEYLLGLITVIDDLSRLAVNSVTLGDTSMAVKISGFIKDLHAGFQVLNLKNDILRKRVDSIKYAVKKVEDVCTICRCEIPAQEPRVRVFRWPRTLGV
;
A
#
# COMPACT_ATOMS: atom_id res chain seq x y z
N MET A 1 38.81 -50.22 18.28
CA MET A 1 38.40 -49.14 19.20
C MET A 1 37.80 -48.03 18.33
N SER A 2 36.56 -48.14 17.89
CA SER A 2 35.28 -47.95 18.61
C SER A 2 34.88 -46.47 18.70
N ARG A 3 33.76 -46.15 18.02
CA ARG A 3 33.05 -44.85 17.92
C ARG A 3 32.58 -44.34 19.31
N PRO A 4 32.02 -43.12 19.40
CA PRO A 4 30.57 -42.95 19.18
C PRO A 4 30.22 -41.67 18.38
N HIS A 5 29.53 -41.76 17.24
CA HIS A 5 28.09 -41.47 17.10
C HIS A 5 27.39 -40.79 18.27
N LEU A 6 27.00 -39.53 18.07
CA LEU A 6 25.89 -38.89 18.79
C LEU A 6 24.86 -38.42 17.77
N SER A 7 23.66 -38.96 17.96
CA SER A 7 22.41 -38.66 17.28
C SER A 7 21.79 -37.39 17.85
N GLU A 8 21.32 -36.48 16.99
CA GLU A 8 20.41 -35.43 17.43
C GLU A 8 19.13 -35.41 16.58
N LYS A 9 18.02 -35.27 17.29
CA LYS A 9 16.67 -35.69 16.94
C LYS A 9 16.06 -34.85 15.82
N ARG A 10 15.41 -35.51 14.86
CA ARG A 10 14.42 -34.88 13.95
C ARG A 10 13.12 -34.63 14.71
N SER A 11 12.71 -33.38 14.79
CA SER A 11 11.31 -33.00 15.04
C SER A 11 10.52 -33.11 13.73
N PRO A 12 9.23 -33.54 13.77
CA PRO A 12 8.46 -33.79 12.56
C PRO A 12 8.13 -32.50 11.82
N GLY A 13 8.30 -32.54 10.49
CA GLY A 13 8.04 -31.43 9.59
C GLY A 13 6.54 -31.15 9.46
N VAL A 14 6.20 -29.87 9.52
CA VAL A 14 4.92 -29.37 9.03
C VAL A 14 5.09 -29.18 7.52
N ASN A 15 4.28 -29.92 6.76
CA ASN A 15 4.23 -29.88 5.31
C ASN A 15 3.58 -28.56 4.87
N VAL A 16 4.35 -27.63 4.29
CA VAL A 16 3.89 -26.28 3.90
C VAL A 16 3.39 -26.27 2.44
N GLU A 17 2.63 -27.29 2.05
CA GLU A 17 2.04 -27.38 0.70
C GLU A 17 0.50 -27.23 0.68
N GLU A 18 -0.14 -26.94 1.83
CA GLU A 18 -1.61 -26.91 1.92
C GLU A 18 -2.23 -25.50 2.10
N TYR A 19 -1.46 -24.42 1.97
CA TYR A 19 -1.96 -23.05 2.19
C TYR A 19 -2.09 -22.17 0.92
N ASN A 20 -1.98 -22.73 -0.29
CA ASN A 20 -1.91 -21.95 -1.54
C ASN A 20 -3.14 -22.04 -2.46
N THR A 21 -4.33 -22.36 -1.95
CA THR A 21 -5.53 -22.55 -2.80
C THR A 21 -6.65 -21.53 -2.60
N TYR A 22 -6.42 -20.38 -1.95
CA TYR A 22 -7.52 -19.44 -1.62
C TYR A 22 -7.37 -17.98 -2.05
N LEU A 23 -6.50 -17.64 -3.00
CA LEU A 23 -6.39 -16.26 -3.51
C LEU A 23 -6.27 -16.18 -5.04
N ASN A 24 -7.17 -16.85 -5.76
CA ASN A 24 -7.36 -16.57 -7.19
C ASN A 24 -8.83 -16.78 -7.58
N HIS A 25 -9.66 -15.75 -7.43
CA HIS A 25 -10.79 -15.51 -8.33
C HIS A 25 -11.07 -14.02 -8.45
N ARG A 26 -10.68 -13.46 -9.60
CA ARG A 26 -11.11 -12.17 -10.17
C ARG A 26 -12.62 -12.22 -10.44
N ILE A 27 -13.35 -11.15 -10.09
CA ILE A 27 -14.63 -10.81 -10.72
C ILE A 27 -14.58 -9.37 -11.23
N ASP A 28 -14.88 -9.29 -12.51
CA ASP A 28 -14.93 -8.16 -13.44
C ASP A 28 -16.24 -7.37 -13.22
N TRP A 29 -16.18 -6.05 -13.10
CA TRP A 29 -17.37 -5.19 -12.99
C TRP A 29 -17.47 -4.29 -14.21
N GLY A 30 -18.26 -4.73 -15.19
CA GLY A 30 -18.67 -3.95 -16.34
C GLY A 30 -20.15 -4.17 -16.64
N SER A 31 -20.91 -3.07 -16.60
CA SER A 31 -22.24 -2.87 -17.19
C SER A 31 -23.47 -3.36 -16.41
N LEU A 32 -24.25 -2.43 -15.85
CA LEU A 32 -25.62 -2.14 -16.33
C LEU A 32 -26.30 -1.00 -15.55
N VAL A 33 -27.11 -0.26 -16.30
CA VAL A 33 -27.74 1.05 -16.05
C VAL A 33 -29.24 0.84 -15.79
N PHE A 34 -29.84 1.72 -14.94
CA PHE A 34 -31.25 2.21 -14.84
C PHE A 34 -32.42 1.27 -15.24
N THR A 35 -33.54 1.11 -14.52
CA THR A 35 -34.60 2.08 -14.11
C THR A 35 -35.63 1.26 -13.28
N ALA A 36 -36.35 1.74 -12.25
CA ALA A 36 -37.64 2.44 -12.39
C ALA A 36 -38.30 2.81 -11.03
N HIS A 37 -39.11 3.87 -11.11
CA HIS A 37 -39.97 4.61 -10.17
C HIS A 37 -40.99 3.75 -9.35
N VAL A 38 -41.18 4.01 -8.04
CA VAL A 38 -42.24 4.83 -7.36
C VAL A 38 -43.67 4.26 -7.44
N CYS A 39 -44.31 3.91 -6.31
CA CYS A 39 -45.36 4.74 -5.66
C CYS A 39 -45.98 4.08 -4.41
N SER A 40 -46.26 4.93 -3.43
CA SER A 40 -46.87 4.77 -2.10
C SER A 40 -48.40 4.65 -2.08
N GLN A 41 -49.00 4.02 -1.05
CA GLN A 41 -49.98 4.59 -0.09
C GLN A 41 -50.78 3.52 0.71
N LEU A 42 -50.96 3.80 2.02
CA LEU A 42 -51.79 3.17 3.09
C LEU A 42 -53.31 3.57 2.97
N PRO A 43 -54.27 3.35 3.93
CA PRO A 43 -54.30 2.68 5.26
C PRO A 43 -55.58 1.82 5.63
N GLU A 44 -55.54 1.22 6.84
CA GLU A 44 -56.59 0.93 7.88
C GLU A 44 -57.97 0.28 7.58
N THR A 45 -58.37 -0.73 8.39
CA THR A 45 -59.51 -0.76 9.36
C THR A 45 -59.97 -2.18 9.78
N ILE A 46 -60.45 -2.30 11.02
CA ILE A 46 -61.05 -3.49 11.70
C ILE A 46 -62.56 -3.56 11.42
N PRO A 47 -63.24 -4.73 11.46
CA PRO A 47 -64.35 -4.85 12.43
C PRO A 47 -64.57 -6.24 13.05
N THR A 48 -65.16 -6.21 14.25
CA THR A 48 -65.83 -7.29 15.00
C THR A 48 -67.26 -7.55 14.49
N SER A 49 -67.76 -8.79 14.55
CA SER A 49 -69.20 -9.07 14.62
C SER A 49 -69.52 -10.40 15.33
N THR A 50 -70.49 -10.30 16.24
CA THR A 50 -71.13 -11.27 17.13
C THR A 50 -72.27 -12.06 16.46
N SER A 51 -72.51 -13.32 16.86
CA SER A 51 -73.81 -13.75 17.45
C SER A 51 -73.97 -15.27 17.68
N ASN A 52 -74.18 -15.62 18.95
CA ASN A 52 -75.17 -16.52 19.56
C ASN A 52 -75.59 -17.85 18.91
N CYS A 53 -75.58 -18.93 19.73
CA CYS A 53 -76.77 -19.75 20.00
C CYS A 53 -76.63 -20.67 21.24
N LEU A 54 -77.38 -20.30 22.29
CA LEU A 54 -78.28 -21.09 23.16
C LEU A 54 -77.84 -22.31 24.01
N HIS A 55 -78.35 -22.25 25.25
CA HIS A 55 -78.31 -23.16 26.40
C HIS A 55 -78.94 -24.56 26.21
N TYR A 56 -78.41 -25.55 26.96
CA TYR A 56 -79.20 -26.51 27.76
C TYR A 56 -78.40 -26.99 28.99
N ARG A 57 -79.10 -27.27 30.10
CA ARG A 57 -78.58 -27.48 31.47
C ARG A 57 -78.93 -28.90 31.97
N ALA A 58 -78.01 -29.61 32.63
CA ALA A 58 -78.30 -30.71 33.58
C ALA A 58 -77.07 -31.01 34.50
N PRO A 59 -77.23 -31.58 35.72
CA PRO A 59 -76.43 -31.20 36.90
C PRO A 59 -75.60 -32.39 37.51
N PRO A 60 -75.13 -32.38 38.79
CA PRO A 60 -73.74 -32.65 39.16
C PRO A 60 -73.46 -34.09 39.64
N ARG A 61 -72.20 -34.54 39.59
CA ARG A 61 -71.72 -35.69 40.37
C ARG A 61 -70.38 -35.38 41.06
N LYS A 62 -70.39 -35.42 42.39
CA LYS A 62 -69.20 -35.49 43.24
C LYS A 62 -68.71 -36.95 43.25
N HIS A 63 -67.41 -37.19 43.08
CA HIS A 63 -66.58 -37.97 44.03
C HIS A 63 -65.12 -38.15 43.51
N GLN A 64 -64.20 -37.63 44.32
CA GLN A 64 -62.89 -38.19 44.72
C GLN A 64 -61.93 -38.84 43.71
N ALA A 65 -60.81 -38.13 43.54
CA ALA A 65 -59.43 -38.56 43.79
C ALA A 65 -58.85 -39.73 42.99
N SER A 66 -57.83 -39.41 42.18
CA SER A 66 -56.60 -40.22 42.15
C SER A 66 -55.41 -39.38 41.70
N ASN A 67 -54.44 -39.23 42.60
CA ASN A 67 -53.12 -38.66 42.36
C ASN A 67 -52.42 -39.39 41.20
N LYS A 68 -52.41 -38.79 40.00
CA LYS A 68 -51.53 -39.19 38.89
C LYS A 68 -50.82 -37.99 38.25
N HIS A 69 -50.63 -36.89 38.99
CA HIS A 69 -49.99 -35.68 38.46
C HIS A 69 -48.58 -35.41 39.00
N THR A 70 -47.99 -36.31 39.78
CA THR A 70 -46.69 -36.07 40.44
C THR A 70 -45.53 -36.93 39.93
N HIS A 71 -45.72 -37.73 38.86
CA HIS A 71 -44.62 -38.55 38.32
C HIS A 71 -44.25 -38.26 36.85
N LEU A 72 -44.92 -37.31 36.18
CA LEU A 72 -44.57 -36.86 34.83
C LEU A 72 -44.01 -35.43 34.79
N SER A 73 -43.99 -34.71 35.91
CA SER A 73 -43.32 -33.40 36.03
C SER A 73 -41.87 -33.50 36.51
N LYS A 74 -41.35 -34.73 36.69
CA LYS A 74 -40.00 -35.01 37.21
C LYS A 74 -39.05 -35.64 36.17
N ILE A 75 -39.35 -35.51 34.88
CA ILE A 75 -38.47 -35.87 33.75
C ILE A 75 -38.37 -34.67 32.78
N ALA A 76 -38.37 -33.45 33.32
CA ALA A 76 -38.17 -32.23 32.55
C ALA A 76 -37.15 -31.33 33.25
N SER A 77 -36.01 -31.88 33.66
CA SER A 77 -34.85 -31.08 34.04
C SER A 77 -33.60 -31.94 34.14
N GLU A 78 -33.19 -32.50 33.01
CA GLU A 78 -31.79 -32.89 32.82
C GLU A 78 -31.45 -32.66 31.34
N MET A 79 -31.75 -31.44 30.87
CA MET A 79 -31.09 -30.96 29.67
C MET A 79 -29.63 -30.76 30.07
N ALA A 80 -28.75 -31.63 29.56
CA ALA A 80 -27.31 -31.44 29.71
C ALA A 80 -26.98 -29.96 29.45
N PRO A 81 -26.16 -29.32 30.30
CA PRO A 81 -25.80 -27.93 30.10
C PRO A 81 -25.30 -27.77 28.66
N PRO A 82 -25.73 -26.71 27.95
CA PRO A 82 -25.34 -26.52 26.56
C PRO A 82 -23.82 -26.65 26.46
N MET A 83 -23.35 -27.54 25.57
CA MET A 83 -21.93 -27.87 25.46
C MET A 83 -21.07 -26.66 25.03
N ILE A 84 -21.72 -25.58 24.60
CA ILE A 84 -21.11 -24.32 24.21
C ILE A 84 -21.84 -23.22 24.99
N ASP A 85 -21.07 -22.34 25.61
CA ASP A 85 -21.59 -21.13 26.24
C ASP A 85 -22.21 -20.22 25.15
N PRO A 86 -23.51 -19.91 25.20
CA PRO A 86 -24.15 -19.02 24.24
C PRO A 86 -23.49 -17.63 24.14
N THR A 87 -22.86 -17.16 25.22
CA THR A 87 -22.18 -15.85 25.28
C THR A 87 -20.90 -15.80 24.44
N LEU A 88 -20.27 -16.95 24.17
CA LEU A 88 -19.05 -17.04 23.36
C LEU A 88 -19.27 -16.45 21.96
N PHE A 89 -20.40 -16.79 21.32
CA PHE A 89 -20.69 -16.30 19.97
C PHE A 89 -21.07 -14.82 19.95
N ASP A 90 -21.67 -14.30 21.03
CA ASP A 90 -21.94 -12.88 21.16
C ASP A 90 -20.64 -12.07 21.33
N GLU A 91 -19.70 -12.53 22.16
CA GLU A 91 -18.37 -11.91 22.28
C GLU A 91 -17.57 -11.94 20.97
N LEU A 92 -17.60 -13.07 20.26
CA LEU A 92 -16.96 -13.19 18.95
C LEU A 92 -17.60 -12.26 17.92
N LYS A 93 -18.94 -12.13 17.94
CA LYS A 93 -19.66 -11.20 17.09
C LYS A 93 -19.24 -9.76 17.36
N THR A 94 -19.15 -9.33 18.62
CA THR A 94 -18.68 -7.98 18.98
C THR A 94 -17.26 -7.73 18.46
N LYS A 95 -16.32 -8.68 18.64
CA LYS A 95 -14.95 -8.55 18.11
C LYS A 95 -14.90 -8.45 16.57
N ILE A 96 -15.79 -9.15 15.87
CA ILE A 96 -15.91 -9.07 14.41
C ILE A 96 -16.49 -7.72 13.96
N GLU A 97 -17.48 -7.21 14.68
CA GLU A 97 -18.07 -5.89 14.41
C GLU A 97 -17.06 -4.76 14.65
N GLU A 98 -16.28 -4.82 15.72
CA GLU A 98 -15.16 -3.91 15.99
C GLU A 98 -14.13 -3.96 14.85
N ASP A 99 -13.67 -5.16 14.45
CA ASP A 99 -12.73 -5.32 13.35
C ASP A 99 -13.27 -4.73 12.04
N THR A 100 -14.56 -4.90 11.79
CA THR A 100 -15.24 -4.36 10.61
C THR A 100 -15.27 -2.83 10.64
N SER A 101 -15.52 -2.23 11.81
CA SER A 101 -15.47 -0.77 11.98
C SER A 101 -14.06 -0.24 11.72
N VAL A 102 -13.03 -0.87 12.29
CA VAL A 102 -11.62 -0.47 12.09
C VAL A 102 -11.25 -0.50 10.61
N ARG A 103 -11.64 -1.55 9.89
CA ARG A 103 -11.38 -1.64 8.44
C ARG A 103 -12.06 -0.52 7.67
N LYS A 104 -13.31 -0.19 8.01
CA LYS A 104 -14.07 0.88 7.34
C LYS A 104 -13.43 2.26 7.57
N ASP A 105 -13.04 2.56 8.80
CA ASP A 105 -12.39 3.83 9.15
C ASP A 105 -11.02 3.94 8.48
N LEU A 106 -10.27 2.84 8.42
CA LEU A 106 -9.01 2.76 7.70
C LEU A 106 -9.21 2.99 6.19
N ASP A 107 -10.21 2.36 5.58
CA ASP A 107 -10.49 2.51 4.15
C ASP A 107 -10.83 3.96 3.79
N GLN A 108 -11.55 4.68 4.65
CA GLN A 108 -11.82 6.11 4.46
C GLN A 108 -10.53 6.96 4.43
N ILE A 109 -9.58 6.70 5.34
CA ILE A 109 -8.28 7.40 5.36
C ILE A 109 -7.47 7.06 4.09
N LEU A 110 -7.55 5.81 3.63
CA LEU A 110 -6.82 5.34 2.46
C LEU A 110 -7.40 5.86 1.15
N ASP A 111 -8.71 6.04 1.05
CA ASP A 111 -9.36 6.68 -0.09
C ASP A 111 -8.92 8.14 -0.21
N ASP A 112 -8.87 8.86 0.91
CA ASP A 112 -8.36 10.23 0.95
C ASP A 112 -6.88 10.28 0.52
N LEU A 113 -6.04 9.36 1.03
CA LEU A 113 -4.63 9.28 0.67
C LEU A 113 -4.47 8.98 -0.82
N ASN A 114 -5.21 8.01 -1.35
CA ASN A 114 -5.18 7.64 -2.76
C ASN A 114 -5.60 8.80 -3.67
N GLN A 115 -6.59 9.60 -3.27
CA GLN A 115 -6.99 10.80 -3.99
C GLN A 115 -5.86 11.84 -4.03
N GLN A 116 -5.18 12.09 -2.91
CA GLN A 116 -4.06 13.04 -2.88
C GLN A 116 -2.88 12.54 -3.71
N VAL A 117 -2.50 11.26 -3.55
CA VAL A 117 -1.42 10.64 -4.32
C VAL A 117 -1.70 10.67 -5.81
N SER A 118 -2.92 10.30 -6.24
CA SER A 118 -3.33 10.34 -7.64
C SER A 118 -3.28 11.75 -8.22
N PHE A 119 -3.71 12.75 -7.45
CA PHE A 119 -3.62 14.16 -7.84
C PHE A 119 -2.16 14.58 -8.02
N THR A 120 -1.30 14.32 -7.03
CA THR A 120 0.12 14.68 -7.09
C THR A 120 0.84 13.98 -8.23
N GLN A 121 0.61 12.67 -8.44
CA GLN A 121 1.14 11.93 -9.58
C GLN A 121 0.67 12.51 -10.92
N GLY A 122 -0.60 12.92 -11.00
CA GLY A 122 -1.15 13.62 -12.17
C GLY A 122 -0.39 14.93 -12.46
N VAL A 123 -0.14 15.75 -11.45
CA VAL A 123 0.67 16.97 -11.58
C VAL A 123 2.12 16.63 -11.92
N LEU A 124 2.70 15.64 -11.26
CA LEU A 124 4.08 15.19 -11.47
C LEU A 124 4.30 14.72 -12.89
N SER A 125 3.35 14.02 -13.52
CA SER A 125 3.46 13.54 -14.89
C SER A 125 3.73 14.66 -15.92
N ARG A 126 3.40 15.91 -15.59
CA ARG A 126 3.66 17.09 -16.45
C ARG A 126 5.14 17.39 -16.61
N ILE A 127 6.02 16.88 -15.74
CA ILE A 127 7.48 17.04 -15.86
C ILE A 127 7.99 16.53 -17.21
N HIS A 128 7.31 15.54 -17.78
CA HIS A 128 7.66 14.91 -19.05
C HIS A 128 7.42 15.78 -20.29
N SER A 129 6.60 16.84 -20.18
CA SER A 129 6.29 17.75 -21.29
C SER A 129 6.71 19.19 -20.99
N THR A 130 7.35 19.42 -19.84
CA THR A 130 7.69 20.76 -19.36
C THR A 130 9.20 20.98 -19.49
N PRO A 131 9.66 22.06 -20.13
CA PRO A 131 11.07 22.42 -20.12
C PRO A 131 11.55 22.76 -18.70
N ARG A 132 12.83 22.47 -18.42
CA ARG A 132 13.44 22.64 -17.10
C ARG A 132 13.33 24.05 -16.51
N SER A 133 13.30 25.09 -17.36
CA SER A 133 13.11 26.48 -16.93
C SER A 133 11.80 26.73 -16.19
N LYS A 134 10.78 25.87 -16.38
CA LYS A 134 9.47 25.97 -15.73
C LYS A 134 9.29 24.99 -14.56
N TYR A 135 10.33 24.24 -14.19
CA TYR A 135 10.24 23.27 -13.09
C TYR A 135 9.97 23.93 -11.75
N ALA A 136 10.52 25.11 -11.46
CA ALA A 136 10.30 25.80 -10.19
C ALA A 136 8.80 26.01 -9.88
N THR A 137 8.02 26.46 -10.86
CA THR A 137 6.56 26.64 -10.70
C THR A 137 5.83 25.31 -10.54
N LEU A 138 6.25 24.28 -11.27
CA LEU A 138 5.63 22.96 -11.20
C LEU A 138 5.93 22.26 -9.87
N LEU A 139 7.16 22.36 -9.37
CA LEU A 139 7.59 21.82 -8.09
C LEU A 139 6.78 22.42 -6.93
N GLY A 140 6.50 23.73 -6.94
CA GLY A 140 5.62 24.32 -5.93
C GLY A 140 4.20 23.71 -5.89
N GLN A 141 3.66 23.29 -7.04
CA GLN A 141 2.36 22.59 -7.10
C GLN A 141 2.47 21.16 -6.57
N ILE A 142 3.54 20.45 -6.93
CA ILE A 142 3.83 19.08 -6.49
C ILE A 142 4.03 19.07 -4.97
N GLU A 143 4.83 19.99 -4.42
CA GLU A 143 5.06 20.16 -2.98
C GLU A 143 3.76 20.47 -2.22
N GLY A 144 2.86 21.23 -2.84
CA GLY A 144 1.51 21.46 -2.30
C GLY A 144 0.69 20.17 -2.19
N GLY A 145 0.79 19.27 -3.18
CA GLY A 145 0.17 17.93 -3.14
C GLY A 145 0.81 17.02 -2.10
N ILE A 146 2.15 16.95 -2.10
CA ILE A 146 2.94 16.18 -1.12
C ILE A 146 2.63 16.59 0.31
N ARG A 147 2.42 17.89 0.59
CA ARG A 147 2.06 18.35 1.94
C ARG A 147 0.75 17.73 2.42
N LYS A 148 -0.23 17.54 1.53
CA LYS A 148 -1.50 16.87 1.85
C LYS A 148 -1.29 15.37 2.05
N GLU A 149 -0.44 14.74 1.24
CA GLU A 149 -0.04 13.33 1.45
C GLU A 149 0.59 13.14 2.83
N ILE A 150 1.52 14.02 3.22
CA ILE A 150 2.16 14.00 4.54
C ILE A 150 1.12 14.11 5.67
N GLU A 151 0.15 15.03 5.55
CA GLU A 151 -0.92 15.19 6.53
C GLU A 151 -1.76 13.90 6.66
N THR A 152 -2.18 13.31 5.53
CA THR A 152 -3.00 12.10 5.54
C THR A 152 -2.23 10.88 6.02
N VAL A 153 -0.95 10.74 5.65
CA VAL A 153 -0.06 9.69 6.20
C VAL A 153 0.13 9.86 7.70
N GLY A 154 0.18 11.10 8.22
CA GLY A 154 0.17 11.38 9.65
C GLY A 154 -1.11 10.90 10.34
N LYS A 155 -2.28 11.14 9.74
CA LYS A 155 -3.58 10.62 10.23
C LYS A 155 -3.62 9.10 10.23
N LEU A 156 -3.16 8.48 9.13
CA LEU A 156 -3.02 7.03 9.00
C LEU A 156 -2.11 6.48 10.11
N SER A 157 -0.96 7.11 10.35
CA SER A 157 -0.02 6.70 11.39
C SER A 157 -0.64 6.75 12.78
N ALA A 158 -1.36 7.83 13.11
CA ALA A 158 -2.01 8.00 14.41
C ALA A 158 -3.13 6.98 14.65
N PHE A 159 -3.89 6.64 13.61
CA PHE A 159 -4.96 5.64 13.67
C PHE A 159 -4.41 4.22 13.69
N ALA A 160 -3.57 3.86 12.72
CA ALA A 160 -3.07 2.50 12.54
C ALA A 160 -2.15 2.04 13.69
N SER A 161 -1.48 2.96 14.39
CA SER A 161 -0.66 2.61 15.56
C SER A 161 -1.46 2.13 16.78
N GLN A 162 -2.79 2.26 16.76
CA GLN A 162 -3.66 1.75 17.83
C GLN A 162 -4.00 0.26 17.64
N TYR A 163 -3.65 -0.31 16.50
CA TYR A 163 -4.01 -1.67 16.10
C TYR A 163 -2.78 -2.46 15.65
N PRO A 164 -2.86 -3.81 15.61
CA PRO A 164 -1.71 -4.62 15.20
C PRO A 164 -1.26 -4.35 13.77
N TYR A 165 0.02 -3.98 13.58
CA TYR A 165 0.54 -3.51 12.29
C TYR A 165 0.36 -4.56 11.18
N TYR A 166 0.85 -5.78 11.41
CA TYR A 166 0.86 -6.84 10.39
C TYR A 166 -0.53 -7.39 10.06
N LYS A 167 -1.55 -7.06 10.85
CA LYS A 167 -2.93 -7.41 10.53
C LYS A 167 -3.48 -6.56 9.39
N TYR A 168 -3.09 -5.29 9.30
CA TYR A 168 -3.67 -4.33 8.35
C TYR A 168 -2.68 -3.78 7.32
N ASN A 169 -1.38 -4.07 7.41
CA ASN A 169 -0.35 -3.51 6.54
C ASN A 169 -0.66 -3.56 5.04
N HIS A 170 -1.15 -4.70 4.55
CA HIS A 170 -1.51 -4.94 3.17
C HIS A 170 -2.53 -3.93 2.61
N LYS A 171 -3.32 -3.27 3.47
CA LYS A 171 -4.28 -2.24 3.05
C LYS A 171 -3.59 -0.96 2.59
N TRP A 172 -2.54 -0.50 3.27
CA TRP A 172 -1.89 0.79 2.95
C TRP A 172 -0.59 0.66 2.17
N THR A 173 0.03 -0.51 2.16
CA THR A 173 1.37 -0.73 1.57
C THR A 173 1.50 -0.14 0.15
N ARG A 174 0.48 -0.29 -0.71
CA ARG A 174 0.54 0.27 -2.06
C ARG A 174 0.51 1.80 -2.07
N MET A 175 -0.41 2.41 -1.33
CA MET A 175 -0.57 3.86 -1.28
C MET A 175 0.65 4.54 -0.62
N VAL A 176 1.24 3.89 0.39
CA VAL A 176 2.49 4.36 1.01
C VAL A 176 3.66 4.29 0.03
N GLN A 177 3.80 3.21 -0.76
CA GLN A 177 4.82 3.14 -1.82
C GLN A 177 4.68 4.28 -2.84
N ASP A 178 3.45 4.54 -3.26
CA ASP A 178 3.15 5.58 -4.24
C ASP A 178 3.45 6.98 -3.67
N ALA A 179 3.09 7.25 -2.40
CA ALA A 179 3.44 8.49 -1.68
C ALA A 179 4.96 8.64 -1.45
N VAL A 180 5.67 7.56 -1.14
CA VAL A 180 7.14 7.60 -1.03
C VAL A 180 7.76 7.94 -2.40
N SER A 181 7.21 7.42 -3.49
CA SER A 181 7.71 7.69 -4.84
C SER A 181 7.53 9.15 -5.27
N THR A 182 6.39 9.79 -4.95
CA THR A 182 6.12 11.21 -5.27
C THR A 182 7.13 12.11 -4.55
N VAL A 183 7.38 11.84 -3.27
CA VAL A 183 8.38 12.55 -2.45
C VAL A 183 9.79 12.40 -3.02
N ILE A 184 10.22 11.17 -3.35
CA ILE A 184 11.56 10.93 -3.89
C ILE A 184 11.74 11.62 -5.25
N ILE A 185 10.77 11.54 -6.16
CA ILE A 185 10.89 12.19 -7.48
C ILE A 185 10.93 13.72 -7.31
N CYS A 186 10.08 14.29 -6.45
CA CYS A 186 10.08 15.73 -6.17
C CYS A 186 11.45 16.19 -5.65
N ALA A 187 12.00 15.47 -4.67
CA ALA A 187 13.32 15.77 -4.13
C ALA A 187 14.45 15.59 -5.17
N TRP A 188 14.36 14.56 -6.02
CA TRP A 188 15.32 14.32 -7.09
C TRP A 188 15.32 15.44 -8.14
N LEU A 189 14.18 16.06 -8.40
CA LEU A 189 14.03 17.21 -9.29
C LEU A 189 14.51 18.54 -8.68
N GLY A 190 15.01 18.52 -7.44
CA GLY A 190 15.47 19.71 -6.71
C GLY A 190 14.37 20.39 -5.87
N GLY A 191 13.21 19.78 -5.73
CA GLY A 191 12.20 20.19 -4.76
C GLY A 191 12.57 19.78 -3.33
N MET A 192 11.72 20.15 -2.38
CA MET A 192 11.91 19.88 -0.94
C MET A 192 13.28 20.37 -0.44
N SER A 193 13.66 21.58 -0.82
CA SER A 193 14.85 22.22 -0.28
C SER A 193 14.63 22.57 1.19
N THR A 194 15.56 22.17 2.04
CA THR A 194 15.60 22.59 3.45
C THR A 194 16.89 23.36 3.70
N ASP A 195 16.94 24.18 4.75
CA ASP A 195 18.14 24.96 5.09
C ASP A 195 19.39 24.06 5.25
N SER A 196 19.19 22.84 5.72
CA SER A 196 20.24 21.83 5.92
C SER A 196 20.62 21.06 4.65
N LYS A 197 19.72 20.97 3.65
CA LYS A 197 19.93 20.21 2.41
C LYS A 197 19.40 21.00 1.21
N PRO A 198 20.26 21.66 0.42
CA PRO A 198 19.83 22.43 -0.75
C PRO A 198 19.15 21.51 -1.78
N GLY A 199 18.21 22.08 -2.52
CA GLY A 199 17.44 21.42 -3.57
C GLY A 199 18.30 21.17 -4.80
N GLU A 200 19.15 20.14 -4.76
CA GLU A 200 19.99 19.75 -5.88
C GLU A 200 19.34 18.64 -6.71
N ILE A 201 19.40 18.79 -8.04
CA ILE A 201 18.92 17.76 -8.96
C ILE A 201 19.83 16.54 -8.89
N GLY A 202 19.23 15.36 -8.77
CA GLY A 202 19.95 14.10 -8.62
C GLY A 202 20.05 13.59 -7.18
N ARG A 203 19.49 14.32 -6.21
CA ARG A 203 19.51 13.94 -4.80
C ARG A 203 18.60 12.75 -4.53
N LEU A 204 19.16 11.67 -3.97
CA LEU A 204 18.39 10.56 -3.41
C LEU A 204 18.07 10.83 -1.93
N LEU A 205 16.80 10.73 -1.55
CA LEU A 205 16.40 10.73 -0.15
C LEU A 205 16.60 9.34 0.45
N THR A 206 17.23 9.29 1.63
CA THR A 206 17.37 8.06 2.43
C THR A 206 16.03 7.66 3.05
N LEU A 207 15.94 6.42 3.55
CA LEU A 207 14.74 5.97 4.28
C LEU A 207 14.46 6.88 5.48
N GLU A 208 15.51 7.32 6.17
CA GLU A 208 15.43 8.23 7.31
C GLU A 208 14.92 9.61 6.91
N ASP A 209 15.36 10.13 5.77
CA ASP A 209 14.85 11.40 5.23
C ASP A 209 13.36 11.32 4.88
N ILE A 210 12.91 10.17 4.37
CA ILE A 210 11.50 9.90 4.10
C ILE A 210 10.70 9.84 5.40
N GLY A 211 11.21 9.13 6.42
CA GLY A 211 10.60 9.13 7.76
C GLY A 211 10.45 10.53 8.36
N GLN A 212 11.48 11.36 8.21
CA GLN A 212 11.43 12.77 8.63
C GLN A 212 10.42 13.60 7.83
N ALA A 213 10.37 13.41 6.52
CA ALA A 213 9.42 14.13 5.66
C ALA A 213 7.96 13.79 6.00
N PHE A 214 7.65 12.52 6.25
CA PHE A 214 6.32 12.08 6.65
C PHE A 214 6.02 12.28 8.15
N ASN A 215 7.04 12.58 8.95
CA ASN A 215 6.96 12.59 10.42
C ASN A 215 6.45 11.24 11.00
N VAL A 216 6.96 10.14 10.43
CA VAL A 216 6.57 8.77 10.78
C VAL A 216 7.82 7.94 11.10
N PRO A 217 7.77 7.03 12.10
CA PRO A 217 8.86 6.11 12.37
C PRO A 217 9.20 5.23 11.16
N VAL A 218 10.47 4.86 11.02
CA VAL A 218 10.94 3.95 9.97
C VAL A 218 11.44 2.66 10.58
N ASN A 219 11.08 1.53 9.97
CA ASN A 219 11.58 0.20 10.30
C ASN A 219 11.65 -0.11 11.81
N LEU A 220 10.52 0.06 12.51
CA LEU A 220 10.43 -0.23 13.95
C LEU A 220 10.62 -1.72 14.21
N LYS A 221 11.34 -2.05 15.29
CA LYS A 221 11.60 -3.44 15.73
C LYS A 221 11.20 -3.70 17.17
N ASP A 222 11.05 -2.64 17.94
CA ASP A 222 10.84 -2.62 19.38
C ASP A 222 9.36 -2.58 19.79
N ARG A 223 8.49 -2.06 18.91
CA ARG A 223 7.06 -1.90 19.17
C ARG A 223 6.20 -2.11 17.93
N ASP A 224 4.96 -2.55 18.16
CA ASP A 224 3.94 -2.74 17.12
C ASP A 224 3.21 -1.41 16.89
N ALA A 225 3.67 -0.64 15.91
CA ALA A 225 3.10 0.65 15.55
C ALA A 225 3.29 0.92 14.05
N PHE A 226 2.55 1.87 13.51
CA PHE A 226 2.71 2.27 12.11
C PHE A 226 4.13 2.79 11.86
N HIS A 227 4.76 2.23 10.84
CA HIS A 227 6.07 2.64 10.36
C HIS A 227 6.22 2.34 8.88
N ILE A 228 7.08 3.10 8.21
CA ILE A 228 7.46 2.82 6.83
C ILE A 228 8.54 1.74 6.84
N THR A 229 8.28 0.66 6.12
CA THR A 229 9.21 -0.47 6.00
C THR A 229 10.28 -0.22 4.94
N ILE A 230 11.38 -0.96 5.04
CA ILE A 230 12.42 -0.96 3.99
C ILE A 230 11.82 -1.41 2.65
N GLU A 231 10.90 -2.38 2.68
CA GLU A 231 10.25 -2.93 1.48
C GLU A 231 9.43 -1.88 0.75
N GLU A 232 8.63 -1.07 1.47
CA GLU A 232 7.86 0.02 0.88
C GLU A 232 8.75 1.08 0.23
N TYR A 233 9.87 1.42 0.88
CA TYR A 233 10.85 2.34 0.31
C TYR A 233 11.52 1.80 -0.95
N LEU A 234 11.99 0.53 -0.92
CA LEU A 234 12.63 -0.10 -2.08
C LEU A 234 11.65 -0.27 -3.25
N LEU A 235 10.39 -0.61 -3.00
CA LEU A 235 9.36 -0.70 -4.03
C LEU A 235 9.01 0.68 -4.61
N GLY A 236 8.95 1.71 -3.77
CA GLY A 236 8.80 3.10 -4.22
C GLY A 236 9.95 3.55 -5.12
N LEU A 237 11.21 3.19 -4.79
CA LEU A 237 12.38 3.48 -5.63
C LEU A 237 12.31 2.84 -7.02
N ILE A 238 11.74 1.65 -7.14
CA ILE A 238 11.57 1.00 -8.45
C ILE A 238 10.60 1.83 -9.32
N THR A 239 9.51 2.32 -8.74
CA THR A 239 8.60 3.23 -9.43
C THR A 239 9.30 4.52 -9.86
N VAL A 240 10.19 5.07 -9.02
CA VAL A 240 11.02 6.24 -9.37
C VAL A 240 11.92 5.96 -10.57
N ILE A 241 12.58 4.80 -10.61
CA ILE A 241 13.45 4.42 -11.75
C ILE A 241 12.65 4.38 -13.06
N ASP A 242 11.45 3.79 -13.03
CA ASP A 242 10.59 3.69 -14.21
C ASP A 242 10.21 5.09 -14.74
N ASP A 243 9.81 6.00 -13.83
CA ASP A 243 9.42 7.37 -14.18
C ASP A 243 10.62 8.20 -14.68
N LEU A 244 11.78 8.08 -14.04
CA LEU A 244 13.01 8.72 -14.50
C LEU A 244 13.45 8.18 -15.87
N SER A 245 13.30 6.89 -16.14
CA SER A 245 13.62 6.32 -17.46
C SER A 245 12.78 6.94 -18.58
N ARG A 246 11.52 7.28 -18.29
CA ARG A 246 10.63 8.00 -19.21
C ARG A 246 11.03 9.47 -19.32
N LEU A 247 11.36 10.11 -18.20
CA LEU A 247 11.84 11.49 -18.19
C LEU A 247 13.12 11.66 -19.01
N ALA A 248 14.05 10.69 -18.98
CA ALA A 248 15.28 10.74 -19.77
C ALA A 248 14.99 10.87 -21.27
N VAL A 249 14.12 10.02 -21.83
CA VAL A 249 13.74 10.09 -23.25
C VAL A 249 13.15 11.46 -23.58
N ASN A 250 12.19 11.92 -22.77
CA ASN A 250 11.49 13.18 -23.03
C ASN A 250 12.40 14.41 -22.85
N SER A 251 13.37 14.34 -21.94
CA SER A 251 14.34 15.42 -21.74
C SER A 251 15.20 15.65 -22.99
N VAL A 252 15.56 14.58 -23.71
CA VAL A 252 16.27 14.68 -24.99
C VAL A 252 15.39 15.32 -26.06
N THR A 253 14.11 14.92 -26.15
CA THR A 253 13.15 15.55 -27.07
C THR A 253 12.97 17.05 -26.81
N LEU A 254 13.11 17.47 -25.55
CA LEU A 254 13.05 18.88 -25.13
C LEU A 254 14.41 19.60 -25.22
N GLY A 255 15.47 18.92 -25.66
CA GLY A 255 16.82 19.48 -25.85
C GLY A 255 17.72 19.51 -24.61
N ASP A 256 17.30 18.92 -23.47
CA ASP A 256 18.13 18.82 -22.26
C ASP A 256 18.83 17.45 -22.20
N THR A 257 19.90 17.30 -22.99
CA THR A 257 20.75 16.10 -22.98
C THR A 257 21.51 15.93 -21.67
N SER A 258 21.77 17.03 -20.95
CA SER A 258 22.46 17.00 -19.66
C SER A 258 21.66 16.26 -18.59
N MET A 259 20.33 16.45 -18.59
CA MET A 259 19.42 15.76 -17.69
C MET A 259 19.39 14.26 -17.99
N ALA A 260 19.31 13.88 -19.26
CA ALA A 260 19.30 12.47 -19.66
C ALA A 260 20.57 11.73 -19.20
N VAL A 261 21.75 12.36 -19.32
CA VAL A 261 23.01 11.79 -18.83
C VAL A 261 23.01 11.64 -17.30
N LYS A 262 22.52 12.65 -16.56
CA LYS A 262 22.40 12.56 -15.10
C LYS A 262 21.47 11.45 -14.66
N ILE A 263 20.30 11.32 -15.30
CA ILE A 263 19.35 10.23 -15.03
C ILE A 263 19.99 8.87 -15.31
N SER A 264 20.71 8.73 -16.41
CA SER A 264 21.39 7.47 -16.77
C SER A 264 22.40 7.04 -15.70
N GLY A 265 23.24 7.97 -15.22
CA GLY A 265 24.17 7.68 -14.12
C GLY A 265 23.43 7.24 -12.86
N PHE A 266 22.41 8.01 -12.46
CA PHE A 266 21.61 7.71 -11.27
C PHE A 266 20.94 6.34 -11.30
N ILE A 267 20.30 5.97 -12.42
CA ILE A 267 19.63 4.67 -12.56
C ILE A 267 20.64 3.51 -12.52
N LYS A 268 21.85 3.69 -13.08
CA LYS A 268 22.91 2.68 -13.00
C LYS A 268 23.43 2.48 -11.58
N ASP A 269 23.62 3.57 -10.84
CA ASP A 269 24.04 3.52 -9.44
C ASP A 269 22.98 2.83 -8.57
N LEU A 270 21.70 3.16 -8.77
CA LEU A 270 20.59 2.47 -8.09
C LEU A 270 20.56 0.98 -8.46
N HIS A 271 20.68 0.63 -9.74
CA HIS A 271 20.70 -0.76 -10.17
C HIS A 271 21.85 -1.52 -9.51
N ALA A 272 23.06 -0.94 -9.45
CA ALA A 272 24.19 -1.54 -8.73
C ALA A 272 23.90 -1.71 -7.24
N GLY A 273 23.27 -0.72 -6.60
CA GLY A 273 22.81 -0.82 -5.21
C GLY A 273 21.83 -1.98 -4.98
N PHE A 274 20.86 -2.17 -5.88
CA PHE A 274 19.94 -3.30 -5.82
C PHE A 274 20.63 -4.66 -6.01
N GLN A 275 21.71 -4.74 -6.79
CA GLN A 275 22.48 -5.99 -6.95
C GLN A 275 23.25 -6.39 -5.69
N VAL A 276 23.60 -5.43 -4.82
CA VAL A 276 24.25 -5.71 -3.52
C VAL A 276 23.24 -6.31 -2.53
N LEU A 277 21.96 -5.98 -2.67
CA LEU A 277 20.89 -6.54 -1.86
C LEU A 277 20.65 -7.99 -2.31
N ASN A 278 21.12 -8.96 -1.53
CA ASN A 278 20.87 -10.39 -1.78
C ASN A 278 19.41 -10.76 -1.48
N LEU A 279 18.49 -10.28 -2.31
CA LEU A 279 17.06 -10.42 -2.13
C LEU A 279 16.62 -11.87 -2.39
N LYS A 280 15.85 -12.42 -1.45
CA LYS A 280 15.19 -13.72 -1.64
C LYS A 280 14.04 -13.60 -2.67
N ASN A 281 13.51 -14.74 -3.11
CA ASN A 281 12.45 -14.83 -4.13
C ASN A 281 11.11 -14.25 -3.65
N ASP A 282 11.01 -12.93 -3.65
CA ASP A 282 9.80 -12.20 -3.28
C ASP A 282 9.38 -11.24 -4.42
N ILE A 283 8.23 -10.57 -4.27
CA ILE A 283 7.72 -9.52 -5.16
C ILE A 283 8.82 -8.50 -5.48
N LEU A 284 9.63 -8.13 -4.49
CA LEU A 284 10.74 -7.19 -4.69
C LEU A 284 11.74 -7.71 -5.72
N ARG A 285 12.09 -9.00 -5.73
CA ARG A 285 13.00 -9.58 -6.74
C ARG A 285 12.42 -9.48 -8.15
N LYS A 286 11.13 -9.81 -8.31
CA LYS A 286 10.44 -9.71 -9.61
C LYS A 286 10.41 -8.27 -10.13
N ARG A 287 10.28 -7.30 -9.22
CA ARG A 287 10.29 -5.86 -9.54
C ARG A 287 11.70 -5.36 -9.82
N VAL A 288 12.72 -5.81 -9.08
CA VAL A 288 14.13 -5.46 -9.35
C VAL A 288 14.57 -5.98 -10.72
N ASP A 289 14.10 -7.15 -11.13
CA ASP A 289 14.39 -7.69 -12.46
C ASP A 289 13.84 -6.80 -13.60
N SER A 290 12.86 -5.91 -13.34
CA SER A 290 12.38 -4.96 -14.36
C SER A 290 13.32 -3.77 -14.55
N ILE A 291 14.17 -3.45 -13.57
CA ILE A 291 15.13 -2.34 -13.63
C ILE A 291 16.08 -2.47 -14.82
N LYS A 292 16.45 -3.71 -15.20
CA LYS A 292 17.33 -3.95 -16.36
C LYS A 292 16.79 -3.35 -17.66
N TYR A 293 15.47 -3.29 -17.83
CA TYR A 293 14.85 -2.68 -19.00
C TYR A 293 14.95 -1.15 -18.96
N ALA A 294 14.76 -0.55 -17.79
CA ALA A 294 14.98 0.88 -17.58
C ALA A 294 16.43 1.27 -17.84
N VAL A 295 17.40 0.49 -17.32
CA VAL A 295 18.85 0.69 -17.57
C VAL A 295 19.15 0.66 -19.06
N LYS A 296 18.73 -0.40 -19.76
CA LYS A 296 18.94 -0.52 -21.21
C LYS A 296 18.36 0.69 -21.96
N LYS A 297 17.13 1.08 -21.62
CA LYS A 297 16.45 2.22 -22.25
C LYS A 297 17.23 3.53 -22.08
N VAL A 298 17.74 3.83 -20.88
CA VAL A 298 18.52 5.06 -20.67
C VAL A 298 19.92 5.00 -21.25
N GLU A 299 20.49 3.81 -21.41
CA GLU A 299 21.76 3.61 -22.14
C GLU A 299 21.61 3.90 -23.63
N ASP A 300 20.55 3.40 -24.25
CA ASP A 300 20.24 3.67 -25.66
C ASP A 300 20.09 5.18 -25.89
N VAL A 301 19.35 5.87 -25.01
CA VAL A 301 19.18 7.34 -25.05
C VAL A 301 20.52 8.07 -24.88
N CYS A 302 21.32 7.69 -23.89
CA CYS A 302 22.61 8.33 -23.63
C CYS A 302 23.63 8.11 -24.76
N THR A 303 23.55 6.96 -25.44
CA THR A 303 24.37 6.66 -26.61
C THR A 303 24.03 7.62 -27.76
N ILE A 304 22.74 7.86 -28.02
CA ILE A 304 22.28 8.83 -29.04
C ILE A 304 22.84 10.23 -28.72
N CYS A 305 22.68 10.70 -27.49
CA CYS A 305 23.17 12.03 -27.10
C CYS A 305 24.69 12.19 -27.21
N ARG A 306 25.46 11.11 -26.99
CA ARG A 306 26.92 11.14 -27.13
C ARG A 306 27.37 11.23 -28.58
N CYS A 307 26.60 10.67 -29.52
CA CYS A 307 26.89 10.78 -30.95
C CYS A 307 26.63 12.19 -31.49
N GLU A 308 25.75 12.97 -30.86
CA GLU A 308 25.39 14.33 -31.28
C GLU A 308 26.35 15.42 -30.77
N ILE A 309 27.22 15.13 -29.79
CA ILE A 309 28.26 16.07 -29.35
C ILE A 309 29.46 15.91 -30.28
N PRO A 310 29.73 16.85 -31.21
CA PRO A 310 30.96 16.78 -31.99
C PRO A 310 32.13 16.85 -31.02
N ALA A 311 33.04 15.88 -31.13
CA ALA A 311 34.27 15.85 -30.36
C ALA A 311 34.91 17.25 -30.41
N GLN A 312 35.02 17.90 -29.25
CA GLN A 312 35.85 19.09 -29.12
C GLN A 312 37.23 18.69 -29.63
N GLU A 313 37.59 19.24 -30.79
CA GLU A 313 38.86 18.99 -31.46
C GLU A 313 39.98 19.16 -30.42
N PRO A 314 40.87 18.17 -30.22
CA PRO A 314 41.92 18.31 -29.23
C PRO A 314 42.75 19.53 -29.65
N ARG A 315 42.72 20.60 -28.84
CA ARG A 315 43.58 21.77 -29.06
C ARG A 315 45.00 21.26 -29.14
N VAL A 316 45.52 21.18 -30.36
CA VAL A 316 46.93 20.98 -30.63
C VAL A 316 47.62 22.17 -29.99
N ARG A 317 48.18 21.97 -28.79
CA ARG A 317 49.14 22.92 -28.22
C ARG A 317 50.33 22.89 -29.15
N VAL A 318 50.37 23.85 -30.08
CA VAL A 318 51.56 24.15 -30.87
C VAL A 318 52.63 24.55 -29.86
N PHE A 319 53.48 23.60 -29.48
CA PHE A 319 54.68 23.85 -28.70
C PHE A 319 55.62 24.67 -29.57
N ARG A 320 55.59 25.99 -29.38
CA ARG A 320 56.55 26.91 -29.99
C ARG A 320 57.87 26.74 -29.25
N TRP A 321 58.82 26.04 -29.87
CA TRP A 321 60.19 25.97 -29.36
C TRP A 321 60.79 27.39 -29.29
N PRO A 322 61.43 27.78 -28.18
CA PRO A 322 62.22 29.00 -28.14
C PRO A 322 63.44 28.81 -29.05
N ARG A 323 63.57 29.64 -30.09
CA ARG A 323 64.83 29.76 -30.83
C ARG A 323 65.87 30.34 -29.87
N THR A 324 66.78 29.50 -29.42
CA THR A 324 68.03 29.93 -28.81
C THR A 324 68.80 30.77 -29.82
N LEU A 325 69.03 32.03 -29.47
CA LEU A 325 70.03 32.91 -30.08
C LEU A 325 71.40 32.25 -29.93
N GLY A 326 72.13 32.13 -31.03
CA GLY A 326 73.47 31.56 -31.06
C GLY A 326 74.29 32.19 -32.18
N VAL A 327 75.10 33.18 -31.75
CA VAL A 327 76.33 33.76 -32.33
C VAL A 327 76.22 34.54 -33.63
#